data_AF-A0A9E4LA99-F1
#
_entry.id   AF-A0A9E4LA99-F1
#
_cell.length_a   1.000
_cell.length_b   1.000
_cell.length_c   1.000
_cell.angle_alpha   90.00
_cell.angle_beta   90.00
_cell.angle_gamma   90.00
#
_symmetry.space_group_name_H-M   'P 1'
#
loop_
_entity.id
_entity.type
_entity.pdbx_description
1 polymer ?
#
loop_
_entity_poly.entity_id
_entity_poly.type
_entity_poly.pdbx_seq_one_letter_code
_entity_poly.pdbx_strand_id
1 'polypeptide(L)'
;MSKETYTPWDSAEFLEDDEARIEYLKAALEENDPEFFVKAVGTVARAMGMTAVAHKSHLGRPSLYKALSGERDPRIGTVMKVLGALGVRLTVTSKAA
;
A
#
# COMPACT_ATOMS: atom_id res chain seq x y z
N MET A 1 -11.40 26.43 -29.87
CA MET A 1 -11.45 25.82 -28.52
C MET A 1 -10.34 24.79 -28.44
N SER A 2 -9.36 24.99 -27.57
CA SER A 2 -8.30 24.02 -27.30
C SER A 2 -8.91 22.79 -26.61
N LYS A 3 -8.57 21.58 -27.07
CA LYS A 3 -8.99 20.33 -26.42
C LYS A 3 -8.21 20.17 -25.11
N GLU A 4 -8.93 20.07 -24.00
CA GLU A 4 -8.34 19.67 -22.72
C GLU A 4 -7.96 18.19 -22.77
N THR A 5 -6.82 17.85 -22.15
CA THR A 5 -6.29 16.48 -22.07
C THR A 5 -6.24 16.08 -20.61
N TYR A 6 -6.75 14.88 -20.31
CA TYR A 6 -6.84 14.34 -18.95
C TYR A 6 -6.04 13.04 -18.86
N THR A 7 -5.46 12.77 -17.69
CA THR A 7 -4.79 11.51 -17.36
C THR A 7 -5.56 10.77 -16.26
N PRO A 8 -5.54 9.42 -16.25
CA PRO A 8 -6.07 8.66 -15.13
C PRO A 8 -5.34 9.02 -13.83
N TRP A 9 -6.09 9.06 -12.73
CA TRP A 9 -5.52 9.31 -11.41
C TRP A 9 -4.76 8.08 -10.90
N ASP A 10 -3.51 8.27 -10.46
CA ASP A 10 -2.76 7.28 -9.69
C ASP A 10 -2.31 7.89 -8.37
N SER A 11 -2.83 7.37 -7.25
CA SER A 11 -2.49 7.89 -5.92
C SER A 11 -1.01 7.72 -5.61
N ALA A 12 -0.32 6.74 -6.20
CA ALA A 12 1.10 6.52 -5.96
C ALA A 12 1.98 7.71 -6.37
N GLU A 13 1.53 8.53 -7.32
CA GLU A 13 2.26 9.72 -7.79
C GLU A 13 2.32 10.83 -6.74
N PHE A 14 1.46 10.80 -5.72
CA PHE A 14 1.33 11.86 -4.71
C PHE A 14 1.78 11.43 -3.30
N LEU A 15 2.37 10.23 -3.16
CA LEU A 15 2.81 9.68 -1.87
C LEU A 15 4.33 9.83 -1.68
N GLU A 16 4.80 11.07 -1.81
CA GLU A 16 6.24 11.40 -1.88
C GLU A 16 6.96 11.24 -0.53
N ASP A 17 6.32 11.62 0.57
CA ASP A 17 6.90 11.58 1.92
C ASP A 17 6.29 10.48 2.82
N ASP A 18 6.92 10.27 3.98
CA ASP A 18 6.50 9.25 4.95
C ASP A 18 5.13 9.56 5.58
N GLU A 19 4.82 10.84 5.80
CA GLU A 19 3.58 11.27 6.44
C GLU A 19 2.38 10.96 5.54
N ALA A 20 2.46 11.34 4.26
CA ALA A 20 1.45 11.04 3.25
C ALA A 20 1.20 9.53 3.13
N ARG A 21 2.27 8.71 3.13
CA ARG A 21 2.15 7.24 3.09
C ARG A 21 1.46 6.68 4.33
N ILE A 22 1.78 7.19 5.51
CA ILE A 22 1.18 6.74 6.77
C ILE A 22 -0.29 7.11 6.83
N GLU A 23 -0.65 8.36 6.53
CA GLU A 23 -2.04 8.81 6.55
C GLU A 23 -2.89 8.08 5.50
N TYR A 24 -2.32 7.81 4.32
CA TYR A 24 -2.98 7.01 3.30
C TYR A 24 -3.31 5.58 3.79
N LEU A 25 -2.37 4.91 4.47
CA LEU A 25 -2.61 3.58 5.03
C LEU A 25 -3.57 3.59 6.21
N LYS A 26 -3.56 4.64 7.04
CA LYS A 26 -4.54 4.80 8.14
C LYS A 26 -5.95 4.94 7.59
N ALA A 27 -6.16 5.86 6.64
CA ALA A 27 -7.44 6.05 5.98
C ALA A 27 -7.93 4.74 5.34
N ALA A 28 -7.03 4.01 4.66
CA ALA A 28 -7.39 2.72 4.08
C ALA A 28 -7.74 1.64 5.11
N LEU A 29 -7.15 1.67 6.30
CA LEU A 29 -7.47 0.73 7.38
C LEU A 29 -8.81 1.07 8.05
N GLU A 30 -9.20 2.34 8.10
CA GLU A 30 -10.46 2.81 8.68
C GLU A 30 -11.70 2.36 7.88
N GLU A 31 -11.56 2.18 6.57
CA GLU A 31 -12.62 1.61 5.71
C GLU A 31 -13.01 0.18 6.10
N ASN A 32 -12.20 -0.51 6.92
CA ASN A 32 -12.44 -1.86 7.42
C ASN A 32 -12.69 -2.88 6.29
N ASP A 33 -12.03 -2.66 5.15
CA ASP A 33 -12.03 -3.53 3.97
C ASP A 33 -10.61 -4.10 3.75
N PRO A 34 -10.39 -5.41 3.99
CA PRO A 34 -9.09 -6.04 3.80
C PRO A 34 -8.55 -5.97 2.37
N GLU A 35 -9.39 -6.10 1.35
CA GLU A 35 -8.96 -6.06 -0.05
C GLU A 35 -8.51 -4.64 -0.42
N PHE A 36 -9.26 -3.63 0.04
CA PHE A 36 -8.90 -2.24 -0.12
C PHE A 36 -7.57 -1.91 0.58
N PHE A 37 -7.41 -2.35 1.83
CA PHE A 37 -6.17 -2.13 2.58
C PHE A 37 -4.96 -2.77 1.89
N VAL A 38 -5.11 -3.99 1.37
CA VAL A 38 -4.03 -4.67 0.61
C VAL A 38 -3.66 -3.91 -0.66
N LYS A 39 -4.65 -3.38 -1.39
CA LYS A 39 -4.40 -2.51 -2.56
C LYS A 39 -3.69 -1.23 -2.17
N ALA A 40 -4.07 -0.61 -1.05
CA ALA A 40 -3.44 0.60 -0.54
C ALA A 40 -1.97 0.37 -0.18
N VAL A 41 -1.66 -0.75 0.50
CA VAL A 41 -0.27 -1.20 0.74
C VAL A 41 0.49 -1.37 -0.58
N GLY A 42 -0.16 -1.91 -1.61
CA GLY A 42 0.38 -1.99 -2.97
C GLY A 42 0.71 -0.63 -3.57
N THR A 43 -0.20 0.33 -3.48
CA THR A 43 0.00 1.72 -3.94
C THR A 43 1.18 2.38 -3.26
N VAL A 44 1.29 2.27 -1.94
CA VAL A 44 2.43 2.80 -1.17
C VAL A 44 3.73 2.12 -1.56
N ALA A 45 3.72 0.79 -1.73
CA ALA A 45 4.89 0.04 -2.19
C ALA A 45 5.35 0.46 -3.60
N ARG A 46 4.42 0.81 -4.50
CA ARG A 46 4.74 1.37 -5.82
C ARG A 46 5.38 2.75 -5.69
N ALA A 47 4.83 3.64 -4.87
CA ALA A 47 5.36 4.98 -4.62
C ALA A 47 6.81 4.93 -4.09
N MET A 48 7.13 3.97 -3.22
CA MET A 48 8.49 3.77 -2.68
C MET A 48 9.44 3.02 -3.64
N GLY A 49 8.93 2.51 -4.76
CA GLY A 49 9.70 1.73 -5.73
C GLY A 49 9.74 0.23 -5.41
N MET A 50 9.15 -0.58 -6.28
CA MET A 50 8.99 -2.02 -6.07
C MET A 50 10.29 -2.81 -5.90
N THR A 51 11.39 -2.35 -6.50
CA THR A 51 12.71 -2.98 -6.33
C THR A 51 13.17 -2.93 -4.87
N ALA A 52 13.05 -1.75 -4.26
CA ALA A 52 13.50 -1.52 -2.89
C ALA A 52 12.64 -2.32 -1.90
N VAL A 53 11.32 -2.35 -2.12
CA VAL A 53 10.37 -3.10 -1.29
C VAL A 53 10.63 -4.61 -1.39
N ALA A 54 10.86 -5.14 -2.60
CA ALA A 54 11.22 -6.54 -2.82
C ALA A 54 12.46 -6.96 -2.01
N HIS A 55 13.51 -6.15 -2.08
CA HIS A 55 14.73 -6.40 -1.34
C HIS A 55 14.50 -6.37 0.18
N LYS A 56 13.89 -5.30 0.70
CA LYS A 56 13.64 -5.15 2.15
C LYS A 56 12.69 -6.21 2.72
N SER A 57 11.66 -6.60 1.98
CA SER A 57 10.67 -7.59 2.43
C SER A 57 11.12 -9.06 2.23
N HIS A 58 12.23 -9.28 1.52
CA HIS A 58 12.70 -10.60 1.10
C HIS A 58 11.63 -11.37 0.27
N LEU A 59 10.90 -10.63 -0.56
CA LEU A 59 9.87 -11.17 -1.44
C LEU A 59 10.23 -10.86 -2.90
N GLY A 60 9.98 -11.82 -3.80
CA GLY A 60 10.14 -11.57 -5.24
C GLY A 60 9.10 -10.56 -5.76
N ARG A 61 9.48 -9.72 -6.72
CA ARG A 61 8.57 -8.74 -7.36
C ARG A 61 7.27 -9.36 -7.87
N PRO A 62 7.27 -10.53 -8.56
CA PRO A 62 6.03 -11.17 -8.98
C PRO A 62 5.11 -11.54 -7.80
N SER A 63 5.71 -11.99 -6.68
CA SER A 63 4.97 -12.29 -5.45
C SER A 63 4.37 -11.03 -4.84
N LEU A 64 5.08 -9.90 -4.87
CA LEU A 64 4.57 -8.63 -4.37
C LEU A 64 3.38 -8.13 -5.20
N TYR A 65 3.51 -8.09 -6.54
CA TYR A 65 2.39 -7.69 -7.40
C TYR A 65 1.17 -8.58 -7.19
N LYS A 66 1.38 -9.89 -7.07
CA LYS A 66 0.31 -10.87 -6.83
C LYS A 66 -0.31 -10.75 -5.44
N ALA A 67 0.47 -10.43 -4.41
CA ALA A 67 -0.01 -10.31 -3.04
C ALA A 67 -0.71 -8.97 -2.78
N LEU A 68 -0.32 -7.92 -3.50
CA LEU A 68 -0.80 -6.54 -3.30
C LEU A 68 -1.79 -6.08 -4.37
N SER A 69 -2.24 -6.97 -5.26
CA SER A 69 -3.25 -6.64 -6.28
C SER A 69 -4.66 -6.52 -5.71
N GLY A 70 -4.91 -7.07 -4.51
CA GLY A 70 -6.23 -7.20 -3.90
C GLY A 70 -7.17 -8.14 -4.65
N GLU A 71 -6.69 -8.91 -5.62
CA GLU A 71 -7.46 -9.99 -6.28
C GLU A 71 -7.42 -11.29 -5.48
N ARG A 72 -6.51 -11.37 -4.51
CA ARG A 72 -6.28 -12.52 -3.64
C ARG A 72 -6.06 -12.02 -2.24
N ASP A 73 -6.50 -12.80 -1.27
CA ASP A 73 -6.21 -12.57 0.14
C ASP A 73 -4.77 -13.01 0.46
N PRO A 74 -3.82 -12.08 0.67
CA PRO A 74 -2.47 -12.45 1.05
C PRO A 74 -2.44 -12.93 2.49
N ARG A 75 -1.61 -13.94 2.78
CA ARG A 75 -1.36 -14.34 4.17
C ARG A 75 -0.90 -13.13 4.99
N ILE A 76 -1.43 -12.98 6.20
CA ILE A 76 -1.09 -11.87 7.12
C ILE A 76 0.43 -11.70 7.30
N GLY A 77 1.19 -12.79 7.36
CA GLY A 77 2.66 -12.74 7.45
C GLY A 77 3.33 -12.07 6.25
N THR A 78 2.73 -12.17 5.05
CA THR A 78 3.19 -11.44 3.85
C THR A 78 2.92 -9.95 4.02
N VAL A 79 1.72 -9.56 4.45
CA VAL A 79 1.35 -8.16 4.68
C VAL A 79 2.29 -7.52 5.70
N MET A 80 2.54 -8.20 6.83
CA MET A 80 3.45 -7.71 7.88
C MET A 80 4.88 -7.51 7.39
N LYS A 81 5.41 -8.42 6.54
CA LYS A 81 6.74 -8.25 5.91
C LYS A 81 6.79 -7.02 5.00
N VAL A 82 5.73 -6.77 4.23
CA VAL A 82 5.65 -5.60 3.36
C VAL A 82 5.56 -4.32 4.19
N LEU A 83 4.67 -4.25 5.18
CA LEU A 83 4.57 -3.10 6.07
C LEU A 83 5.93 -2.77 6.74
N GLY A 84 6.65 -3.79 7.22
CA GLY A 84 8.00 -3.60 7.76
C GLY A 84 9.00 -3.06 6.72
N ALA A 85 8.92 -3.52 5.46
CA ALA A 85 9.74 -2.99 4.37
C ALA A 85 9.41 -1.53 4.00
N LEU A 86 8.16 -1.12 4.22
CA LEU A 86 7.68 0.27 4.09
C LEU A 86 8.01 1.12 5.32
N GLY A 87 8.56 0.53 6.40
CA GLY A 87 8.91 1.25 7.63
C GLY A 87 7.73 1.50 8.58
N VAL A 88 6.60 0.81 8.37
CA VAL A 88 5.37 0.98 9.16
C VAL A 88 4.98 -0.31 9.89
N ARG A 89 4.11 -0.19 10.89
CA ARG A 89 3.56 -1.33 11.65
C ARG A 89 2.08 -1.11 11.96
N LEU A 90 1.34 -2.20 12.07
CA LEU A 90 -0.01 -2.17 12.65
C LEU A 90 0.07 -2.05 14.16
N THR A 91 -0.87 -1.32 14.75
CA THR A 91 -1.03 -1.17 16.20
C THR A 91 -2.45 -1.56 16.59
N VAL A 92 -2.58 -2.30 17.69
CA VAL A 92 -3.89 -2.62 18.27
C VAL A 92 -4.26 -1.51 19.24
N THR A 93 -5.44 -0.94 19.05
CA THR A 93 -6.02 0.08 19.93
C THR A 93 -7.39 -0.39 20.42
N SER A 94 -7.92 0.21 21.50
CA SER A 94 -9.31 -0.03 21.87
C SER A 94 -10.22 0.51 20.77
N LYS A 95 -11.17 -0.29 20.32
CA LYS A 95 -12.30 0.24 19.55
C LYS A 95 -13.00 1.25 20.48
N ALA A 96 -13.04 2.52 20.09
CA ALA A 96 -13.81 3.51 20.85
C ALA A 96 -15.24 2.97 21.02
N ALA A 97 -15.73 3.01 22.26
CA ALA A 97 -17.06 2.52 22.61
C ALA A 97 -18.17 3.34 21.94
#